data_AF-A0A3D3CUF0-F1
#
_entry.id   AF-A0A3D3CUF0-F1
#
_cell.length_a   1.000
_cell.length_b   1.000
_cell.length_c   1.000
_cell.angle_alpha   90.00
_cell.angle_beta   90.00
_cell.angle_gamma   90.00
#
_symmetry.space_group_name_H-M   'P 1'
#
loop_
_entity.id
_entity.type
_entity.pdbx_description
1 polymer ?
#
loop_
_entity_poly.entity_id
_entity_poly.type
_entity_poly.pdbx_seq_one_letter_code
_entity_poly.pdbx_strand_id
1 'polypeptide(L)'
;MQELKENKTITAGKSGKPFQYGIRIAIVLVILFGISVLYEYLTMTPEKLFSENFQAFELNEAGDTTASALKESYKKGNIEAVIREFDTLKSPEPLDYILAGNAFLGTHQPAKAIQVFLAFLENPEARKTRSFDEDAEYYLAFSYLGNREPGKALPLFEKIYADPYHRYNKNVSAWFLRKLKRSLSAQ
;
A
#
# COMPACT_ATOMS: atom_id res chain seq x y z
N MET A 1 -7.10 -55.71 -77.50
CA MET A 1 -6.89 -54.37 -76.92
C MET A 1 -8.01 -54.06 -75.96
N GLN A 2 -7.73 -54.09 -74.65
CA GLN A 2 -8.41 -53.28 -73.63
C GLN A 2 -7.66 -53.55 -72.32
N GLU A 3 -6.64 -52.73 -72.06
CA GLU A 3 -5.97 -52.68 -70.76
C GLU A 3 -6.92 -52.04 -69.76
N LEU A 4 -7.29 -52.79 -68.72
CA LEU A 4 -7.96 -52.26 -67.55
C LEU A 4 -6.96 -51.44 -66.74
N LYS A 5 -7.04 -50.11 -66.88
CA LYS A 5 -6.32 -49.17 -66.02
C LYS A 5 -6.82 -49.30 -64.60
N GLU A 6 -5.98 -49.86 -63.74
CA GLU A 6 -6.13 -49.83 -62.30
C GLU A 6 -6.05 -48.37 -61.81
N ASN A 7 -7.21 -47.77 -61.54
CA ASN A 7 -7.32 -46.43 -60.95
C ASN A 7 -7.12 -46.53 -59.43
N LYS A 8 -5.90 -46.29 -58.97
CA LYS A 8 -5.57 -46.21 -57.55
C LYS A 8 -5.98 -44.83 -57.02
N THR A 9 -7.20 -44.72 -56.50
CA THR A 9 -7.64 -43.55 -55.75
C THR A 9 -6.88 -43.45 -54.43
N ILE A 10 -5.96 -42.49 -54.35
CA ILE A 10 -5.34 -42.10 -53.08
C ILE A 10 -6.42 -41.37 -52.26
N THR A 11 -7.06 -42.08 -51.33
CA THR A 11 -7.86 -41.45 -50.29
C THR A 11 -6.91 -40.79 -49.31
N ALA A 12 -6.81 -39.46 -49.40
CA ALA A 12 -6.12 -38.63 -48.43
C ALA A 12 -6.66 -38.94 -47.04
N GLY A 13 -5.83 -39.53 -46.20
CA GLY A 13 -6.13 -39.76 -44.78
C GLY A 13 -6.48 -38.42 -44.13
N LYS A 14 -7.71 -38.31 -43.63
CA LYS A 14 -8.15 -37.25 -42.71
C LYS A 14 -7.39 -37.38 -41.39
N SER A 15 -6.13 -36.95 -41.36
CA SER A 15 -5.36 -36.76 -40.14
C SER A 15 -5.31 -35.26 -39.83
N GLY A 16 -5.72 -34.88 -38.61
CA GLY A 16 -5.52 -33.51 -38.13
C GLY A 16 -6.67 -32.90 -37.31
N LYS A 17 -7.24 -33.63 -36.35
CA LYS A 17 -8.08 -33.03 -35.29
C LYS A 17 -7.46 -32.91 -33.88
N PRO A 18 -6.26 -33.44 -33.52
CA PRO A 18 -5.72 -33.22 -32.17
C PRO A 18 -4.98 -31.87 -32.01
N PHE A 19 -4.48 -31.28 -33.10
CA PHE A 19 -3.65 -30.06 -33.04
C PHE A 19 -4.43 -28.80 -32.60
N GLN A 20 -5.70 -28.69 -33.01
CA GLN A 20 -6.52 -27.52 -32.69
C GLN A 20 -6.95 -27.47 -31.22
N TYR A 21 -7.10 -28.63 -30.56
CA TYR A 21 -7.39 -28.68 -29.12
C TYR A 21 -6.17 -28.29 -28.28
N GLY A 22 -4.97 -28.71 -28.68
CA GLY A 22 -3.72 -28.30 -28.02
C GLY A 22 -3.51 -26.78 -28.04
N ILE A 23 -3.78 -26.13 -29.18
CA ILE A 23 -3.68 -24.66 -29.31
C ILE A 23 -4.69 -23.95 -28.40
N ARG A 24 -5.94 -24.44 -28.31
CA ARG A 24 -6.97 -23.82 -27.45
C ARG A 24 -6.59 -23.89 -25.98
N ILE A 25 -6.04 -25.03 -25.53
CA ILE A 25 -5.55 -25.19 -24.16
C ILE A 25 -4.38 -24.25 -23.90
N ALA A 26 -3.43 -24.14 -24.84
CA ALA A 26 -2.29 -23.22 -24.72
C ALA A 26 -2.74 -21.74 -24.62
N ILE A 27 -3.72 -21.32 -25.42
CA ILE A 27 -4.28 -19.95 -25.35
C ILE A 27 -4.91 -19.68 -23.98
N VAL A 28 -5.69 -20.62 -23.43
CA VAL A 28 -6.27 -20.46 -22.10
C VAL A 28 -5.18 -20.34 -21.03
N LEU A 29 -4.12 -21.14 -21.11
CA LEU A 29 -2.98 -21.06 -20.18
C LEU A 29 -2.23 -19.73 -20.30
N VAL A 30 -2.00 -19.23 -21.52
CA VAL A 30 -1.36 -17.92 -21.75
C VAL A 30 -2.24 -16.79 -21.22
N ILE A 31 -3.56 -16.86 -21.42
CA ILE A 31 -4.49 -15.87 -20.87
C ILE A 31 -4.49 -15.91 -19.35
N LEU A 32 -4.58 -17.10 -18.73
CA LEU A 32 -4.52 -17.25 -17.27
C LEU A 32 -3.19 -16.75 -16.71
N PHE A 33 -2.08 -17.06 -17.38
CA PHE A 33 -0.76 -16.58 -16.98
C PHE A 33 -0.64 -15.06 -17.14
N GLY A 34 -1.12 -14.50 -18.26
CA GLY A 34 -1.13 -13.06 -18.51
C GLY A 34 -1.99 -12.30 -17.50
N ILE A 35 -3.19 -12.83 -17.18
CA ILE A 35 -4.05 -12.27 -16.12
C ILE A 35 -3.36 -12.36 -14.76
N SER A 36 -2.67 -13.47 -14.45
CA SER A 36 -1.92 -13.63 -13.20
C SER A 36 -0.79 -12.61 -13.08
N VAL A 37 0.01 -12.43 -14.12
CA VAL A 37 1.10 -11.44 -14.16
C VAL A 37 0.55 -10.02 -14.06
N LEU A 38 -0.54 -9.72 -14.77
CA LEU A 38 -1.20 -8.41 -14.70
C LEU A 38 -1.78 -8.17 -13.30
N TYR A 39 -2.36 -9.20 -12.68
CA TYR A 39 -2.86 -9.13 -11.31
C TYR A 39 -1.73 -8.90 -10.31
N GLU A 40 -0.59 -9.58 -10.45
CA GLU A 40 0.60 -9.31 -9.64
C GLU A 40 1.10 -7.86 -9.83
N TYR A 41 1.22 -7.40 -11.07
CA TYR A 41 1.67 -6.03 -11.36
C TYR A 41 0.74 -4.98 -10.75
N LEU A 42 -0.58 -5.14 -10.92
CA LEU A 42 -1.59 -4.25 -10.34
C LEU A 42 -1.71 -4.41 -8.82
N THR A 43 -1.22 -5.50 -8.22
CA THR A 43 -1.30 -5.73 -6.76
C THR A 43 -0.05 -5.36 -5.98
N MET A 44 1.07 -5.13 -6.66
CA MET A 44 2.37 -4.87 -6.03
C MET A 44 2.77 -3.39 -5.99
N THR A 45 1.91 -2.47 -6.42
CA THR A 45 2.25 -1.04 -6.40
C THR A 45 2.27 -0.47 -4.97
N PRO A 46 3.14 0.50 -4.67
CA PRO A 46 3.16 1.21 -3.40
C PRO A 46 1.78 1.73 -2.97
N GLU A 47 0.98 2.21 -3.92
CA GLU A 47 -0.37 2.72 -3.66
C GLU A 47 -1.33 1.65 -3.17
N LYS A 48 -1.27 0.44 -3.73
CA LYS A 48 -2.14 -0.63 -3.27
C LYS A 48 -1.72 -1.13 -1.90
N LEU A 49 -0.41 -1.26 -1.67
CA LEU A 49 0.13 -1.60 -0.36
C LEU A 49 -0.28 -0.56 0.69
N PHE A 50 -0.29 0.72 0.33
CA PHE A 50 -0.83 1.78 1.17
C PHE A 50 -2.32 1.55 1.43
N SER A 51 -3.17 1.46 0.39
CA SER A 51 -4.62 1.37 0.56
C SER A 51 -5.11 0.13 1.31
N GLU A 52 -4.41 -1.00 1.17
CA GLU A 52 -4.77 -2.25 1.83
C GLU A 52 -4.40 -2.28 3.32
N ASN A 53 -3.39 -1.52 3.74
CA ASN A 53 -2.78 -1.64 5.08
C ASN A 53 -2.87 -0.36 5.90
N PHE A 54 -3.14 0.79 5.28
CA PHE A 54 -3.31 2.05 6.00
C PHE A 54 -4.62 2.05 6.79
N GLN A 55 -4.51 2.39 8.06
CA GLN A 55 -5.64 2.60 8.95
C GLN A 55 -5.51 3.99 9.55
N ALA A 56 -6.52 4.83 9.34
CA ALA A 56 -6.54 6.16 9.91
C ALA A 56 -6.44 6.09 11.44
N PHE A 57 -5.75 7.07 12.02
CA PHE A 57 -5.58 7.13 13.46
C PHE A 57 -6.94 7.24 14.19
N GLU A 58 -7.12 6.39 15.19
CA GLU A 58 -8.34 6.34 16.01
C GLU A 58 -8.11 7.06 17.35
N LEU A 59 -9.01 7.98 17.69
CA LEU A 59 -9.02 8.64 19.00
C LEU A 59 -9.70 7.71 20.02
N ASN A 60 -8.96 7.25 21.01
CA ASN A 60 -9.53 6.50 22.12
C ASN A 60 -10.30 7.46 23.06
N GLU A 61 -11.62 7.28 23.17
CA GLU A 61 -12.49 8.16 23.98
C GLU A 61 -12.31 7.99 25.50
N ALA A 62 -11.81 6.82 25.93
CA ALA A 62 -11.66 6.48 27.34
C ALA A 62 -10.37 7.10 27.93
N GLY A 63 -10.48 8.33 28.43
CA GLY A 63 -9.46 8.93 29.29
C GLY A 63 -8.34 9.70 28.59
N ASP A 64 -8.45 9.94 27.28
CA ASP A 64 -7.44 10.70 26.55
C ASP A 64 -7.54 12.21 26.86
N THR A 65 -6.82 12.63 27.91
CA THR A 65 -6.66 14.05 28.31
C THR A 65 -5.63 14.81 27.46
N THR A 66 -5.21 14.25 26.32
CA THR A 66 -4.21 14.93 25.48
C THR A 66 -4.81 16.21 24.93
N ALA A 67 -4.12 17.34 25.17
CA ALA A 67 -4.47 18.62 24.59
C ALA A 67 -4.24 18.59 23.08
N SER A 68 -5.22 19.08 22.33
CA SER A 68 -5.12 19.27 20.88
C SER A 68 -6.22 20.23 20.46
N ALA A 69 -5.85 21.23 19.67
CA ALA A 69 -6.80 22.15 19.06
C ALA A 69 -7.65 21.46 17.98
N LEU A 70 -7.11 20.40 17.36
CA LEU A 70 -7.72 19.72 16.21
C LEU A 70 -8.64 18.55 16.58
N LYS A 71 -8.59 18.11 17.85
CA LYS A 71 -9.27 16.89 18.32
C LYS A 71 -10.77 16.86 18.01
N GLU A 72 -11.46 17.97 18.23
CA GLU A 72 -12.90 18.06 18.01
C GLU A 72 -13.26 17.98 16.52
N SER A 73 -12.53 18.69 15.66
CA SER A 73 -12.71 18.66 14.21
C SER A 73 -12.41 17.27 13.65
N TYR A 74 -11.35 16.62 14.13
CA TYR A 74 -10.99 15.26 13.72
C TYR A 74 -12.05 14.24 14.14
N LYS A 75 -12.52 14.31 15.39
CA LYS A 75 -13.58 13.41 15.91
C LYS A 75 -14.88 13.52 15.11
N LYS A 76 -15.23 14.71 14.64
CA LYS A 76 -16.40 14.95 13.78
C LYS A 76 -16.21 14.46 12.33
N GLY A 77 -15.03 13.94 11.98
CA GLY A 77 -14.69 13.59 10.60
C GLY A 77 -14.52 14.80 9.69
N ASN A 78 -14.38 16.01 10.24
CA ASN A 78 -14.17 17.22 9.45
C ASN A 78 -12.68 17.38 9.11
N ILE A 79 -12.19 16.48 8.26
CA ILE A 79 -10.78 16.35 7.91
C ILE A 79 -10.22 17.62 7.25
N GLU A 80 -11.04 18.32 6.46
CA GLU A 80 -10.63 19.60 5.86
C GLU A 80 -10.44 20.70 6.91
N ALA A 81 -11.29 20.74 7.95
CA ALA A 81 -11.11 21.69 9.05
C ALA A 81 -9.83 21.40 9.83
N VAL A 82 -9.51 20.13 10.10
CA VAL A 82 -8.24 19.73 10.75
C VAL A 82 -7.04 20.30 10.01
N ILE A 83 -7.00 20.14 8.68
CA ILE A 83 -5.91 20.67 7.85
C ILE A 83 -5.84 22.19 7.94
N ARG A 84 -6.96 22.89 7.75
CA ARG A 84 -6.99 24.36 7.80
C ARG A 84 -6.59 24.91 9.16
N GLU A 85 -7.09 24.30 10.23
CA GLU A 85 -6.79 24.70 11.61
C GLU A 85 -5.32 24.48 11.94
N PHE A 86 -4.73 23.35 11.54
CA PHE A 86 -3.31 23.05 11.74
C PHE A 86 -2.40 24.12 11.12
N ASP A 87 -2.71 24.57 9.90
CA ASP A 87 -1.94 25.60 9.20
C ASP A 87 -1.92 26.97 9.94
N THR A 88 -2.86 27.18 10.88
CA THR A 88 -2.92 28.40 11.70
C THR A 88 -2.24 28.28 13.07
N LEU A 89 -1.85 27.06 13.47
CA LEU A 89 -1.23 26.82 14.77
C LEU A 89 0.20 27.33 14.80
N LYS A 90 0.49 28.24 15.74
CA LYS A 90 1.86 28.75 15.97
C LYS A 90 2.71 27.81 16.82
N SER A 91 2.06 27.01 17.66
CA SER A 91 2.69 26.06 18.57
C SER A 91 1.81 24.82 18.66
N PRO A 92 1.86 23.92 17.65
CA PRO A 92 1.03 22.72 17.65
C PRO A 92 1.42 21.77 18.78
N GLU A 93 0.43 21.16 19.42
CA GLU A 93 0.64 20.10 20.40
C GLU A 93 1.02 18.77 19.70
N PRO A 94 1.63 17.81 20.42
CA PRO A 94 2.06 16.53 19.84
C PRO A 94 0.93 15.79 19.10
N LEU A 95 -0.27 15.78 19.68
CA LEU A 95 -1.44 15.18 19.05
C LEU A 95 -1.88 15.94 17.79
N ASP A 96 -1.68 17.26 17.71
CA ASP A 96 -2.04 18.03 16.51
C ASP A 96 -1.25 17.56 15.29
N TYR A 97 0.05 17.22 15.45
CA TYR A 97 0.85 16.63 14.37
C TYR A 97 0.30 15.28 13.90
N ILE A 98 -0.11 14.41 14.84
CA ILE A 98 -0.65 13.10 14.50
C ILE A 98 -1.96 13.22 13.74
N LEU A 99 -2.85 14.08 14.21
CA LEU A 99 -4.16 14.32 13.58
C LEU A 99 -4.00 14.97 12.21
N ALA A 100 -3.16 16.00 12.09
CA ALA A 100 -2.91 16.69 10.82
C ALA A 100 -2.21 15.77 9.79
N GLY A 101 -1.19 15.02 10.21
CA GLY A 101 -0.50 14.08 9.34
C GLY A 101 -1.44 12.98 8.82
N ASN A 102 -2.29 12.43 9.69
CA ASN A 102 -3.34 11.49 9.29
C ASN A 102 -4.38 12.13 8.36
N ALA A 103 -4.79 13.38 8.62
CA ALA A 103 -5.71 14.11 7.76
C ALA A 103 -5.13 14.33 6.35
N PHE A 104 -3.83 14.67 6.24
CA PHE A 104 -3.15 14.75 4.96
C PHE A 104 -3.08 13.40 4.24
N LEU A 105 -2.82 12.30 4.95
CA LEU A 105 -2.88 10.95 4.37
C LEU A 105 -4.27 10.59 3.86
N GLY A 106 -5.31 10.84 4.67
CA GLY A 106 -6.70 10.57 4.33
C GLY A 106 -7.22 11.40 3.15
N THR A 107 -6.57 12.53 2.85
CA THR A 107 -6.90 13.41 1.70
C THR A 107 -5.92 13.24 0.53
N HIS A 108 -5.18 12.14 0.48
CA HIS A 108 -4.22 11.83 -0.60
C HIS A 108 -3.12 12.89 -0.79
N GLN A 109 -2.65 13.50 0.31
CA GLN A 109 -1.54 14.46 0.33
C GLN A 109 -0.31 13.90 1.08
N PRO A 110 0.28 12.76 0.63
CA PRO A 110 1.34 12.08 1.36
C PRO A 110 2.60 12.92 1.52
N ALA A 111 2.94 13.78 0.56
CA ALA A 111 4.08 14.69 0.66
C ALA A 111 3.94 15.68 1.83
N LYS A 112 2.73 16.18 2.11
CA LYS A 112 2.48 17.05 3.27
C LYS A 112 2.50 16.26 4.57
N ALA A 113 1.95 15.05 4.58
CA ALA A 113 2.02 14.17 5.74
C ALA A 113 3.47 13.87 6.15
N ILE A 114 4.36 13.59 5.17
CA ILE A 114 5.81 13.43 5.42
C ILE A 114 6.36 14.66 6.15
N GLN A 115 6.07 15.87 5.67
CA GLN A 115 6.57 17.10 6.28
C GLN A 115 6.09 17.26 7.72
N VAL A 116 4.81 16.99 7.99
CA VAL A 116 4.22 17.08 9.33
C VAL A 116 4.86 16.09 10.29
N PHE A 117 5.01 14.82 9.90
CA PHE A 117 5.59 13.81 10.77
C PHE A 117 7.09 14.00 11.01
N LEU A 118 7.84 14.45 9.98
CA LEU A 118 9.24 14.82 10.18
C LEU A 118 9.38 16.03 11.11
N ALA A 119 8.56 17.07 10.93
CA ALA A 119 8.57 18.23 11.82
C ALA A 119 8.28 17.85 13.29
N PHE A 120 7.41 16.87 13.53
CA PHE A 120 7.18 16.31 14.86
C PHE A 120 8.42 15.57 15.40
N LEU A 121 8.97 14.62 14.62
CA LEU A 121 10.08 13.78 15.05
C LEU A 121 11.38 14.56 15.29
N GLU A 122 11.57 15.66 14.55
CA GLU A 122 12.70 16.58 14.66
C GLU A 122 12.52 17.64 15.77
N ASN A 123 11.34 17.77 16.37
CA ASN A 123 11.05 18.73 17.43
C ASN A 123 11.16 18.09 18.83
N PRO A 124 12.23 18.34 19.59
CA PRO A 124 12.43 17.72 20.90
C PRO A 124 11.39 18.15 21.93
N GLU A 125 10.87 19.38 21.85
CA GLU A 125 9.86 19.88 22.79
C GLU A 125 8.52 19.16 22.60
N ALA A 126 8.13 18.87 21.35
CA ALA A 126 6.93 18.10 21.04
C ALA A 126 7.02 16.65 21.54
N ARG A 127 8.23 16.09 21.64
CA ARG A 127 8.42 14.69 22.05
C ARG A 127 8.49 14.48 23.56
N LYS A 128 8.60 15.55 24.37
CA LYS A 128 8.74 15.46 25.84
C LYS A 128 7.45 15.08 26.57
N THR A 129 6.29 15.41 26.02
CA THR A 129 5.04 15.50 26.79
C THR A 129 4.12 14.29 26.68
N ARG A 130 4.29 13.42 25.68
CA ARG A 130 3.60 12.12 25.47
C ARG A 130 4.28 11.41 24.29
N SER A 131 4.54 10.11 24.39
CA SER A 131 5.24 9.37 23.31
C SER A 131 4.28 9.04 22.16
N PHE A 132 4.09 9.99 21.26
CA PHE A 132 3.48 9.80 19.93
C PHE A 132 4.53 9.39 18.88
N ASP A 133 5.76 9.09 19.30
CA ASP A 133 6.88 8.71 18.43
C ASP A 133 6.53 7.49 17.59
N GLU A 134 5.96 6.46 18.20
CA GLU A 134 5.54 5.23 17.50
C GLU A 134 4.41 5.50 16.49
N ASP A 135 3.49 6.40 16.83
CA ASP A 135 2.42 6.83 15.93
C ASP A 135 3.02 7.59 14.73
N ALA A 136 3.91 8.56 14.98
CA ALA A 136 4.56 9.32 13.94
C ALA A 136 5.45 8.46 13.03
N GLU A 137 6.24 7.52 13.58
CA GLU A 137 7.08 6.62 12.80
C GLU A 137 6.24 5.70 11.90
N TYR A 138 5.16 5.13 12.43
CA TYR A 138 4.25 4.27 11.66
C TYR A 138 3.58 5.04 10.53
N TYR A 139 3.02 6.22 10.81
CA TYR A 139 2.34 7.00 9.78
C TYR A 139 3.31 7.69 8.82
N LEU A 140 4.54 7.99 9.22
CA LEU A 140 5.59 8.44 8.32
C LEU A 140 5.95 7.32 7.32
N ALA A 141 6.04 6.07 7.76
CA ALA A 141 6.28 4.94 6.87
C ALA A 141 5.17 4.81 5.81
N PHE A 142 3.91 4.94 6.22
CA PHE A 142 2.78 5.01 5.30
C PHE A 142 2.80 6.24 4.39
N SER A 143 3.28 7.39 4.88
CA SER A 143 3.41 8.60 4.08
C SER A 143 4.45 8.44 2.98
N TYR A 144 5.60 7.85 3.27
CA TYR A 144 6.58 7.48 2.25
C TYR A 144 6.01 6.48 1.25
N LEU A 145 5.27 5.48 1.72
CA LEU A 145 4.63 4.50 0.84
C LEU A 145 3.62 5.15 -0.11
N GLY A 146 2.75 6.03 0.42
CA GLY A 146 1.79 6.81 -0.36
C GLY A 146 2.46 7.81 -1.31
N ASN A 147 3.66 8.30 -0.98
CA ASN A 147 4.44 9.19 -1.84
C ASN A 147 5.29 8.45 -2.89
N ARG A 148 5.10 7.14 -3.07
CA ARG A 148 5.90 6.29 -3.99
C ARG A 148 7.39 6.24 -3.61
N GLU A 149 7.70 6.32 -2.33
CA GLU A 149 9.07 6.23 -1.79
C GLU A 149 9.25 4.95 -0.93
N PRO A 150 9.03 3.74 -1.48
CA PRO A 150 9.08 2.51 -0.69
C PRO A 150 10.47 2.24 -0.10
N GLY A 151 11.54 2.78 -0.71
CA GLY A 151 12.90 2.69 -0.17
C GLY A 151 13.08 3.41 1.17
N LYS A 152 12.32 4.50 1.42
CA LYS A 152 12.32 5.19 2.72
C LYS A 152 11.31 4.58 3.70
N ALA A 153 10.20 4.04 3.18
CA ALA A 153 9.19 3.37 4.00
C ALA A 153 9.71 2.05 4.60
N LEU A 154 10.43 1.24 3.82
CA LEU A 154 10.90 -0.09 4.21
C LEU A 154 11.67 -0.12 5.53
N PRO A 155 12.73 0.68 5.76
CA PRO A 155 13.48 0.62 7.01
C PRO A 155 12.63 0.97 8.24
N LEU A 156 11.63 1.86 8.09
CA LEU A 156 10.69 2.17 9.18
C LEU A 156 9.78 0.98 9.49
N PHE A 157 9.20 0.35 8.47
CA PHE A 157 8.37 -0.84 8.68
C PHE A 157 9.17 -2.03 9.23
N GLU A 158 10.42 -2.22 8.80
CA GLU A 158 11.30 -3.24 9.36
C GLU A 158 11.60 -2.99 10.83
N LYS A 159 11.88 -1.74 11.21
CA LYS A 159 12.07 -1.34 12.61
C LYS A 159 10.83 -1.68 13.45
N ILE A 160 9.64 -1.28 12.98
CA ILE A 160 8.36 -1.51 13.67
C ILE A 160 8.09 -3.02 13.82
N TYR A 161 8.37 -3.81 12.78
CA TYR A 161 8.20 -5.26 12.82
C TYR A 161 9.21 -5.96 13.74
N ALA A 162 10.43 -5.43 13.84
CA ALA A 162 11.50 -6.01 14.65
C ALA A 162 11.33 -5.71 16.14
N ASP A 163 10.62 -4.64 16.52
CA ASP A 163 10.35 -4.27 17.91
C ASP A 163 9.01 -4.84 18.40
N PRO A 164 9.00 -5.88 19.25
CA PRO A 164 7.77 -6.50 19.75
C PRO A 164 6.95 -5.60 20.68
N TYR A 165 7.56 -4.54 21.22
CA TYR A 165 6.90 -3.60 22.13
C TYR A 165 6.29 -2.40 21.41
N HIS A 166 6.64 -2.18 20.15
CA HIS A 166 6.07 -1.12 19.33
C HIS A 166 4.56 -1.32 19.16
N ARG A 167 3.75 -0.29 19.42
CA ARG A 167 2.27 -0.35 19.34
C ARG A 167 1.77 -0.95 18.03
N TYR A 168 2.42 -0.60 16.94
CA TYR A 168 2.07 -1.04 15.58
C TYR A 168 2.77 -2.30 15.09
N ASN A 169 3.51 -3.02 15.95
CA ASN A 169 4.22 -4.24 15.55
C ASN A 169 3.29 -5.25 14.87
N LYS A 170 2.10 -5.46 15.45
CA LYS A 170 1.09 -6.40 14.93
C LYS A 170 0.42 -5.94 13.64
N ASN A 171 0.50 -4.65 13.32
CA ASN A 171 -0.05 -4.08 12.09
C ASN A 171 0.89 -4.31 10.90
N VAL A 172 2.18 -4.55 11.16
CA VAL A 172 3.18 -4.85 10.14
C VAL A 172 3.39 -6.35 10.07
N SER A 173 2.97 -6.99 8.99
CA SER A 173 3.17 -8.43 8.81
C SER A 173 4.43 -8.76 8.02
N ALA A 174 5.01 -9.95 8.26
CA ALA A 174 6.12 -10.46 7.44
C ALA A 174 5.75 -10.54 5.94
N TRP A 175 4.49 -10.86 5.65
CA TRP A 175 3.97 -10.89 4.29
C TRP A 175 3.93 -9.50 3.65
N PHE A 176 3.49 -8.49 4.39
CA PHE A 176 3.52 -7.09 3.95
C PHE A 176 4.95 -6.63 3.64
N LEU A 177 5.90 -6.88 4.54
CA LEU A 177 7.31 -6.55 4.30
C LEU A 177 7.86 -7.23 3.05
N ARG A 178 7.50 -8.49 2.83
CA ARG A 178 7.92 -9.23 1.65
C ARG A 178 7.37 -8.63 0.36
N LYS A 179 6.09 -8.22 0.36
CA LYS A 179 5.49 -7.51 -0.78
C LYS A 179 6.16 -6.16 -1.03
N LEU A 180 6.44 -5.39 0.03
CA LEU A 180 7.13 -4.10 -0.05
C LEU A 180 8.56 -4.22 -0.61
N LYS A 181 9.31 -5.25 -0.20
CA LYS A 181 10.64 -5.53 -0.76
C LYS A 181 10.58 -5.85 -2.26
N ARG A 182 9.57 -6.62 -2.68
CA ARG A 182 9.36 -6.95 -4.10
C ARG A 182 9.01 -5.71 -4.92
N SER A 183 8.19 -4.80 -4.37
CA SER A 183 7.81 -3.57 -5.09
C SER A 183 8.98 -2.59 -5.28
N LEU A 184 10.01 -2.66 -4.41
CA LEU A 184 11.25 -1.92 -4.59
C LEU A 184 12.12 -2.50 -5.71
N SER A 185 12.19 -3.84 -5.83
CA SER A 185 12.98 -4.51 -6.88
C SER A 185 12.38 -4.43 -8.29
N ALA A 186 11.12 -3.98 -8.40
CA ALA A 186 10.39 -3.89 -9.67
C ALA A 186 10.43 -2.48 -10.31
N GLN A 187 11.07 -1.51 -9.65
CA GLN A 187 11.28 -0.14 -10.13
C GLN A 187 12.69 0.01 -10.69
#